data_AF-A0A9N7VTW3-F1
#
_entry.id   AF-A0A9N7VTW3-F1
#
_cell.length_a   1.000
_cell.length_b   1.000
_cell.length_c   1.000
_cell.angle_alpha   90.00
_cell.angle_beta   90.00
_cell.angle_gamma   90.00
#
_symmetry.space_group_name_H-M   'P 1'
#
loop_
_entity.id
_entity.type
_entity.pdbx_description
1 polymer ?
#
loop_
_entity_poly.entity_id
_entity_poly.type
_entity_poly.pdbx_seq_one_letter_code
_entity_poly.pdbx_strand_id
1 'polypeptide(L)'
;MGKIRETTAFLNPGQTPVVAADQPLYALAKQIQWQWPEEYGEDMFVVMFGGLHIEMAALKSKGTLLKDSGWTSCLDEAAVASSGSAESFLTASHITKSRQVHQITACSLYRLKKTAYQEYCSATSQPMSFEDWCKEARPTVHNSIFGTLF
;
A
#
# COMPACT_ATOMS: atom_id res chain seq x y z
N MET A 1 9.20 -15.48 25.84
CA MET A 1 8.09 -16.19 25.16
C MET A 1 7.14 -16.90 26.15
N GLY A 2 7.60 -17.59 27.20
CA GLY A 2 6.73 -18.29 28.16
C GLY A 2 5.56 -17.47 28.73
N LYS A 3 5.81 -16.23 29.18
CA LYS A 3 4.76 -15.32 29.67
C LYS A 3 3.66 -15.00 28.64
N ILE A 4 4.01 -14.94 27.35
CA ILE A 4 3.02 -14.68 26.28
C ILE A 4 2.08 -15.88 26.18
N ARG A 5 2.62 -17.11 26.22
CA ARG A 5 1.81 -18.34 26.24
C ARG A 5 0.93 -18.43 27.48
N GLU A 6 1.47 -18.13 28.66
CA GLU A 6 0.68 -18.11 29.90
C GLU A 6 -0.47 -17.09 29.81
N THR A 7 -0.18 -15.89 29.30
CA THR A 7 -1.19 -14.83 29.12
C THR A 7 -2.25 -15.24 28.09
N THR A 8 -1.86 -15.82 26.95
CA THR A 8 -2.79 -16.31 25.95
C THR A 8 -3.61 -17.48 26.45
N ALA A 9 -3.01 -18.44 27.18
CA ALA A 9 -3.74 -19.55 27.77
C ALA A 9 -4.77 -19.07 28.81
N PHE A 10 -4.48 -18.00 29.55
CA PHE A 10 -5.42 -17.38 30.48
C PHE A 10 -6.55 -16.62 29.77
N LEU A 11 -6.23 -15.76 28.80
CA LEU A 11 -7.21 -14.90 28.12
C LEU A 11 -8.00 -15.63 27.03
N ASN A 12 -7.36 -16.55 26.29
CA ASN A 12 -7.90 -17.27 25.13
C ASN A 12 -7.45 -18.74 25.15
N PRO A 13 -8.04 -19.58 26.04
CA PRO A 13 -7.66 -20.98 26.17
C PRO A 13 -7.74 -21.74 24.83
N GLY A 14 -6.71 -22.54 24.54
CA GLY A 14 -6.64 -23.36 23.32
C GLY A 14 -6.20 -22.62 22.05
N GLN A 15 -5.94 -21.31 22.12
CA GLN A 15 -5.37 -20.55 20.99
C GLN A 15 -3.85 -20.50 21.04
N THR A 16 -3.20 -20.63 19.88
CA THR A 16 -1.78 -20.34 19.72
C THR A 16 -1.56 -18.83 19.74
N PRO A 17 -0.63 -18.32 20.56
CA PRO A 17 -0.31 -16.89 20.59
C PRO A 17 0.21 -16.40 19.24
N VAL A 18 -0.29 -15.24 18.82
CA VAL A 18 0.20 -14.52 17.64
C VAL A 18 1.00 -13.30 18.09
N VAL A 19 2.24 -13.17 17.62
CA VAL A 19 3.13 -12.05 17.94
C VAL A 19 3.47 -11.31 16.65
N ALA A 20 3.17 -10.02 16.61
CA ALA A 20 3.61 -9.13 15.55
C ALA A 20 5.01 -8.59 15.86
N ALA A 21 5.94 -8.73 14.92
CA ALA A 21 7.31 -8.26 15.05
C ALA A 21 7.70 -7.29 13.92
N ASP A 22 8.61 -6.36 14.19
CA ASP A 22 9.24 -5.56 13.15
C ASP A 22 10.09 -6.43 12.20
N GLN A 23 10.60 -5.85 11.11
CA GLN A 23 11.30 -6.65 10.10
C GLN A 23 12.55 -7.39 10.62
N PRO A 24 13.47 -6.73 11.36
CA PRO A 24 14.62 -7.43 11.94
C PRO A 24 14.23 -8.49 12.97
N LEU A 25 13.27 -8.20 13.85
CA LEU A 25 12.82 -9.15 14.88
C LEU A 25 12.02 -10.29 14.28
N TYR A 26 11.23 -10.06 13.23
CA TYR A 26 10.54 -11.11 12.51
C TYR A 26 11.55 -12.09 11.90
N ALA A 27 12.58 -11.58 11.22
CA ALA A 27 13.61 -12.42 10.62
C ALA A 27 14.35 -13.24 11.69
N LEU A 28 14.76 -12.62 12.79
CA LEU A 28 15.40 -13.30 13.91
C LEU A 28 14.46 -14.34 14.55
N ALA A 29 13.19 -13.99 14.76
CA ALA A 29 12.22 -14.89 15.33
C ALA A 29 11.99 -16.11 14.42
N LYS A 30 11.89 -15.95 13.10
CA LYS A 30 11.80 -17.10 12.17
C LYS A 30 13.04 -17.99 12.24
N GLN A 31 14.24 -17.42 12.36
CA GLN A 31 15.46 -18.21 12.55
C GLN A 31 15.40 -19.04 13.85
N ILE A 32 14.91 -18.44 14.95
CA ILE A 32 14.69 -19.16 16.22
C ILE A 32 13.67 -20.29 16.03
N GLN A 33 12.54 -20.03 15.35
CA GLN A 33 11.52 -21.07 15.10
C GLN A 33 12.08 -22.23 14.27
N TRP A 34 12.94 -21.95 13.28
CA TRP A 34 13.56 -22.99 12.46
C TRP A 34 14.65 -23.77 13.20
N GLN A 35 15.39 -23.12 14.11
CA GLN A 35 16.45 -23.75 14.88
C GLN A 35 15.91 -24.65 16.00
N TRP A 36 14.79 -24.27 16.62
CA TRP A 36 14.19 -24.97 17.76
C TRP A 36 12.67 -25.15 17.58
N PRO A 37 12.24 -25.98 16.62
CA PRO A 37 10.82 -26.14 16.29
C PRO A 37 9.99 -26.74 17.42
N GLU A 38 10.56 -27.60 18.28
CA GLU A 38 9.81 -28.20 19.39
C GLU A 38 9.45 -27.19 20.50
N GLU A 39 10.25 -26.14 20.65
CA GLU A 39 10.07 -25.15 21.72
C GLU A 39 9.41 -23.85 21.21
N TYR A 40 9.73 -23.46 19.96
CA TYR A 40 9.33 -22.20 19.35
C TYR A 40 8.66 -22.36 17.97
N GLY A 41 8.23 -23.57 17.61
CA GLY A 41 7.53 -23.85 16.36
C GLY A 41 6.25 -23.04 16.16
N GLU A 42 5.67 -23.15 14.96
CA GLU A 42 4.46 -22.39 14.58
C GLU A 42 3.20 -22.84 15.35
N ASP A 43 3.21 -24.07 15.86
CA ASP A 43 2.22 -24.61 16.80
C ASP A 43 2.32 -23.97 18.20
N MET A 44 3.52 -23.50 18.57
CA MET A 44 3.80 -22.86 19.86
C MET A 44 3.59 -21.34 19.81
N PHE A 45 3.99 -20.70 18.70
CA PHE A 45 3.81 -19.27 18.44
C PHE A 45 3.68 -19.00 16.94
N VAL A 46 2.72 -18.16 16.56
CA VAL A 46 2.69 -17.58 15.22
C VAL A 46 3.38 -16.22 15.25
N VAL A 47 4.54 -16.10 14.63
CA VAL A 47 5.19 -14.80 14.43
C VAL A 47 4.72 -14.24 13.10
N MET A 48 4.17 -13.03 13.11
CA MET A 48 3.73 -12.32 11.91
C MET A 48 4.51 -11.02 11.75
N PHE A 49 4.70 -10.58 10.52
CA PHE A 49 5.17 -9.23 10.27
C PHE A 49 4.16 -8.23 10.85
N GLY A 50 4.66 -7.24 11.56
CA GLY A 50 3.84 -6.16 12.08
C GLY A 50 3.14 -5.43 10.93
N GLY A 51 1.80 -5.34 11.02
CA GLY A 51 0.97 -4.73 9.98
C GLY A 51 1.39 -3.30 9.62
N LEU A 52 1.94 -2.56 10.60
CA LEU A 52 2.50 -1.23 10.40
C LEU A 52 3.64 -1.21 9.37
N HIS A 53 4.57 -2.17 9.43
CA HIS A 53 5.71 -2.22 8.53
C HIS A 53 5.32 -2.74 7.14
N ILE A 54 4.40 -3.70 7.06
CA ILE A 54 3.82 -4.14 5.78
C ILE A 54 3.19 -2.95 5.07
N GLU A 55 2.39 -2.19 5.79
CA GLU A 55 1.76 -1.00 5.24
C GLU A 55 2.79 0.06 4.84
N MET A 56 3.75 0.36 5.70
CA MET A 56 4.82 1.31 5.39
C MET A 56 5.58 0.89 4.12
N ALA A 57 5.90 -0.39 3.96
CA ALA A 57 6.56 -0.90 2.77
C ALA A 57 5.68 -0.73 1.52
N ALA A 58 4.39 -1.07 1.61
CA ALA A 58 3.46 -0.89 0.50
C ALA A 58 3.29 0.59 0.11
N LEU A 59 3.20 1.50 1.09
CA LEU A 59 3.11 2.95 0.85
C LEU A 59 4.40 3.50 0.25
N LYS A 60 5.57 3.09 0.73
CA LYS A 60 6.87 3.44 0.15
C LYS A 60 6.98 2.99 -1.30
N SER A 61 6.56 1.76 -1.60
CA SER A 61 6.55 1.26 -2.99
C SER A 61 5.67 2.12 -3.90
N LYS A 62 4.49 2.55 -3.43
CA LYS A 62 3.65 3.51 -4.17
C LYS A 62 4.33 4.87 -4.31
N GLY A 63 4.96 5.36 -3.25
CA GLY A 63 5.74 6.60 -3.26
C GLY A 63 6.85 6.56 -4.31
N THR A 64 7.61 5.47 -4.42
CA THR A 64 8.63 5.29 -5.47
C THR A 64 8.05 5.38 -6.88
N LEU A 65 6.85 4.81 -7.12
CA LEU A 65 6.18 4.91 -8.42
C LEU A 65 5.69 6.33 -8.74
N LEU A 66 5.32 7.09 -7.71
CA LEU A 66 4.80 8.45 -7.84
C LEU A 66 5.88 9.52 -7.77
N LYS A 67 7.11 9.14 -7.41
CA LYS A 67 8.24 10.05 -7.37
C LYS A 67 8.47 10.64 -8.75
N ASP A 68 8.71 11.95 -8.79
CA ASP A 68 8.97 12.71 -10.01
C ASP A 68 7.80 12.74 -11.03
N SER A 69 6.61 12.23 -10.65
CA SER A 69 5.39 12.27 -11.49
C SER A 69 4.61 13.58 -11.42
N GLY A 70 5.08 14.56 -10.64
CA GLY A 70 4.33 15.76 -10.29
C GLY A 70 3.27 15.55 -9.19
N TRP A 71 3.12 14.32 -8.66
CA TRP A 71 2.12 14.00 -7.64
C TRP A 71 2.19 14.91 -6.40
N THR A 72 3.38 15.21 -5.89
CA THR A 72 3.53 16.07 -4.70
C THR A 72 3.12 17.52 -4.98
N SER A 73 3.39 18.04 -6.18
CA SER A 73 2.90 19.35 -6.63
C SER A 73 1.37 19.38 -6.71
N CYS A 74 0.75 18.35 -7.29
CA CYS A 74 -0.71 18.25 -7.35
C CYS A 74 -1.36 18.28 -5.95
N LEU A 75 -0.71 17.70 -4.94
CA LEU A 75 -1.20 17.72 -3.56
C LEU A 75 -1.11 19.12 -2.93
N ASP A 76 -0.05 19.86 -3.23
CA ASP A 76 0.15 21.24 -2.77
C ASP A 76 -0.85 22.19 -3.45
N GLU A 77 -0.96 22.12 -4.77
CA GLU A 77 -1.91 22.91 -5.56
C GLU A 77 -3.36 22.65 -5.18
N ALA A 78 -3.70 21.39 -4.89
CA ALA A 78 -5.05 21.01 -4.42
C ALA A 78 -5.30 21.33 -2.94
N ALA A 79 -4.32 21.94 -2.24
CA ALA A 79 -4.37 22.23 -0.80
C ALA A 79 -4.66 20.99 0.08
N VAL A 80 -4.29 19.79 -0.40
CA VAL A 80 -4.39 18.54 0.37
C VAL A 80 -3.27 18.45 1.40
N ALA A 81 -2.09 18.93 1.05
CA ALA A 81 -0.95 19.04 1.94
C ALA A 81 0.05 20.07 1.41
N SER A 82 0.68 20.84 2.30
CA SER A 82 1.79 21.73 1.92
C SER A 82 2.93 20.95 1.24
N SER A 83 3.68 21.59 0.35
CA SER A 83 4.90 21.05 -0.29
C SER A 83 5.81 20.24 0.67
N GLY A 84 6.16 20.79 1.84
CA GLY A 84 7.01 20.10 2.82
C GLY A 84 6.39 18.84 3.43
N SER A 85 5.06 18.77 3.51
CA SER A 85 4.33 17.59 3.98
C SER A 85 4.12 16.58 2.85
N ALA A 86 3.88 17.04 1.62
CA ALA A 86 3.63 16.19 0.45
C ALA A 86 4.83 15.27 0.17
N GLU A 87 6.05 15.80 0.25
CA GLU A 87 7.29 15.02 0.09
C GLU A 87 7.41 13.89 1.13
N SER A 88 6.97 14.14 2.37
CA SER A 88 7.00 13.12 3.44
C SER A 88 6.12 11.90 3.15
N PHE A 89 5.15 12.02 2.23
CA PHE A 89 4.26 10.93 1.89
C PHE A 89 4.90 9.93 0.92
N LEU A 90 5.88 10.35 0.11
CA LEU A 90 6.66 9.45 -0.75
C LEU A 90 7.42 8.40 0.08
N THR A 91 7.93 8.80 1.25
CA THR A 91 8.69 7.92 2.14
C THR A 91 7.82 7.27 3.23
N ALA A 92 6.51 7.52 3.23
CA ALA A 92 5.56 7.05 4.24
C ALA A 92 5.98 7.40 5.68
N SER A 93 6.60 8.57 5.89
CA SER A 93 7.08 9.01 7.22
C SER A 93 5.94 9.17 8.23
N HIS A 94 4.72 9.44 7.75
CA HIS A 94 3.49 9.51 8.53
C HIS A 94 2.43 8.58 7.95
N ILE A 95 2.49 7.29 8.29
CA ILE A 95 1.67 6.21 7.68
C ILE A 95 0.20 6.57 7.56
N THR A 96 -0.44 7.07 8.62
CA THR A 96 -1.88 7.43 8.59
C THR A 96 -2.18 8.51 7.56
N LYS A 97 -1.37 9.58 7.51
CA LYS A 97 -1.54 10.67 6.55
C LYS A 97 -1.21 10.22 5.13
N SER A 98 -0.12 9.47 4.95
CA SER A 98 0.26 8.87 3.68
C SER A 98 -0.88 8.00 3.12
N ARG A 99 -1.45 7.10 3.94
CA ARG A 99 -2.60 6.27 3.56
C ARG A 99 -3.77 7.14 3.07
N GLN A 100 -4.16 8.14 3.86
CA GLN A 100 -5.26 9.03 3.51
C GLN A 100 -5.03 9.73 2.17
N VAL A 101 -3.83 10.24 1.94
CA VAL A 101 -3.48 10.99 0.72
C VAL A 101 -3.45 10.07 -0.51
N HIS A 102 -2.94 8.84 -0.39
CA HIS A 102 -3.05 7.85 -1.46
C HIS A 102 -4.50 7.45 -1.75
N GLN A 103 -5.37 7.38 -0.73
CA GLN A 103 -6.81 7.13 -0.93
C GLN A 103 -7.48 8.28 -1.67
N ILE A 104 -7.23 9.52 -1.24
CA ILE A 104 -7.71 10.73 -1.93
C ILE A 104 -7.26 10.71 -3.39
N THR A 105 -5.98 10.45 -3.63
CA THR A 105 -5.40 10.36 -4.98
C THR A 105 -6.12 9.29 -5.82
N ALA A 106 -6.31 8.08 -5.28
CA ALA A 106 -7.00 7.01 -5.98
C ALA A 106 -8.45 7.38 -6.34
N CYS A 107 -9.18 7.99 -5.41
CA CYS A 107 -10.54 8.48 -5.66
C CYS A 107 -10.56 9.57 -6.73
N SER A 108 -9.65 10.55 -6.66
CA SER A 108 -9.55 11.63 -7.63
C SER A 108 -9.24 11.10 -9.03
N LEU A 109 -8.24 10.21 -9.16
CA LEU A 109 -7.90 9.57 -10.44
C LEU A 109 -9.06 8.74 -11.00
N TYR A 110 -9.77 8.00 -10.15
CA TYR A 110 -10.93 7.23 -10.59
C TYR A 110 -12.06 8.14 -11.10
N ARG A 111 -12.31 9.27 -10.43
CA ARG A 111 -13.29 10.26 -10.87
C ARG A 111 -12.90 10.86 -12.21
N LEU A 112 -11.66 11.33 -12.37
CA LEU A 112 -11.15 11.86 -13.63
C LEU A 112 -11.28 10.84 -14.76
N LYS A 113 -10.91 9.58 -14.49
CA LYS A 113 -11.06 8.48 -15.44
C LYS A 113 -12.51 8.23 -15.84
N LYS A 114 -13.45 8.32 -14.90
CA LYS A 114 -14.88 8.20 -15.18
C LYS A 114 -15.42 9.38 -15.99
N THR A 115 -14.97 10.59 -15.71
CA THR A 115 -15.32 11.78 -16.51
C THR A 115 -14.84 11.62 -17.95
N ALA A 116 -13.57 11.24 -18.16
CA ALA A 116 -13.03 10.98 -19.50
C ALA A 116 -13.80 9.88 -20.25
N TYR A 117 -14.22 8.82 -19.54
CA TYR A 117 -15.07 7.79 -20.13
C TYR A 117 -16.46 8.33 -20.55
N GLN A 118 -17.07 9.20 -19.74
CA GLN A 118 -18.36 9.81 -20.08
C GLN A 118 -18.27 10.71 -21.31
N GLU A 119 -17.17 11.45 -21.46
CA GLU A 119 -16.87 12.24 -22.65
C GLU A 119 -16.72 11.33 -23.89
N TYR A 120 -15.95 10.24 -23.77
CA TYR A 120 -15.83 9.21 -24.81
C TYR A 120 -17.21 8.66 -25.23
N CYS A 121 -18.06 8.32 -24.26
CA CYS A 121 -19.41 7.80 -24.52
C CYS A 121 -20.29 8.81 -25.24
N SER A 122 -20.12 10.10 -24.95
CA SER A 122 -20.88 11.17 -25.61
C SER A 122 -20.42 11.41 -27.05
N ALA A 123 -19.16 11.09 -27.35
CA ALA A 123 -18.55 11.26 -28.67
C ALA A 123 -18.73 10.05 -29.62
N THR A 124 -19.24 8.92 -29.13
CA THR A 124 -19.29 7.66 -29.88
C THR A 124 -20.70 7.06 -29.90
N SER A 125 -21.21 6.67 -31.07
CA SER A 125 -22.56 6.08 -31.21
C SER A 125 -22.70 4.65 -30.67
N GLN A 126 -21.59 3.93 -30.52
CA GLN A 126 -21.53 2.58 -29.94
C GLN A 126 -20.42 2.53 -28.89
N PRO A 127 -20.64 3.09 -27.69
CA PRO A 127 -19.62 3.10 -26.65
C PRO A 127 -19.40 1.69 -26.11
N MET A 128 -18.13 1.32 -25.99
CA MET A 128 -17.76 0.08 -25.30
C MET A 128 -17.93 0.21 -23.78
N SER A 129 -17.87 -0.93 -23.08
CA SER A 129 -17.93 -0.97 -21.62
C SER A 129 -16.79 -0.15 -20.98
N PHE A 130 -16.98 0.32 -19.74
CA PHE A 130 -15.92 1.04 -19.04
C PHE A 130 -14.67 0.17 -18.89
N GLU A 131 -14.84 -1.11 -18.57
CA GLU A 131 -13.76 -2.07 -18.37
C GLU A 131 -12.95 -2.28 -19.65
N ASP A 132 -13.61 -2.37 -20.81
CA ASP A 132 -12.92 -2.57 -22.09
C ASP A 132 -12.25 -1.29 -22.57
N TRP A 133 -12.91 -0.14 -22.42
CA TRP A 133 -12.31 1.16 -22.66
C TRP A 133 -11.04 1.36 -21.80
N CYS A 134 -11.08 0.94 -20.55
CA CYS A 134 -9.91 0.98 -19.66
C CYS A 134 -8.75 0.09 -20.12
N LYS A 135 -9.03 -1.00 -20.85
CA LYS A 135 -7.98 -1.91 -21.38
C LYS A 135 -7.36 -1.32 -22.64
N GLU A 136 -8.15 -0.70 -23.50
CA GLU A 136 -7.69 -0.09 -24.75
C GLU A 136 -6.99 1.25 -24.53
N ALA A 137 -7.51 2.08 -23.61
CA ALA A 137 -6.92 3.36 -23.25
C ALA A 137 -5.61 3.23 -22.44
N ARG A 138 -5.16 2.01 -22.10
CA ARG A 138 -3.82 1.82 -21.55
C ARG A 138 -2.82 2.07 -22.67
N PRO A 139 -1.93 3.07 -22.57
CA PRO A 139 -0.85 3.19 -23.53
C PRO A 139 -0.06 1.88 -23.53
N THR A 140 0.04 1.26 -24.70
CA THR A 140 0.92 0.11 -24.92
C THR A 140 2.30 0.58 -24.51
N VAL A 141 2.90 -0.03 -23.48
CA VAL A 141 4.27 0.28 -23.07
C VAL A 141 5.21 -0.27 -24.13
N HIS A 142 5.28 0.44 -25.25
CA HIS A 142 6.29 0.30 -26.28
C HIS A 142 6.51 1.68 -26.91
N ASN A 143 7.68 2.26 -26.62
CA ASN A 143 8.26 3.48 -27.19
C ASN A 143 7.57 4.81 -26.87
N SER A 144 7.84 5.34 -25.67
CA SER A 144 8.42 6.68 -25.43
C SER A 144 8.14 7.09 -23.98
N ILE A 145 9.14 6.93 -23.11
CA ILE A 145 8.98 7.18 -21.66
C ILE A 145 9.07 8.67 -21.30
N PHE A 146 9.38 9.58 -22.21
CA PHE A 146 9.34 11.01 -21.90
C PHE A 146 8.94 11.81 -23.14
N GLY A 147 7.77 12.43 -23.10
CA GLY A 147 7.34 13.35 -24.15
C GLY A 147 5.87 13.72 -24.04
N THR A 148 5.62 14.90 -23.45
CA THR A 148 4.40 15.70 -23.55
C THR A 148 3.17 15.20 -22.78
N LEU A 149 3.09 15.61 -21.52
CA LEU A 149 1.88 16.20 -20.92
C LEU A 149 2.26 16.92 -19.61
N PHE A 150 3.09 17.96 -19.78
CA PHE A 150 2.99 19.29 -19.19
C PHE A 150 3.70 20.24 -20.17
#